data_AF-A0A348SZF5-F1
#
_entry.id   AF-A0A348SZF5-F1
#
_cell.length_a   1.000
_cell.length_b   1.000
_cell.length_c   1.000
_cell.angle_alpha   90.00
_cell.angle_beta   90.00
_cell.angle_gamma   90.00
#
_symmetry.space_group_name_H-M   'P 1'
#
loop_
_entity.id
_entity.type
_entity.pdbx_description
1 polymer ?
#
loop_
_entity_poly.entity_id
_entity_poly.type
_entity_poly.pdbx_seq_one_letter_code
_entity_poly.pdbx_strand_id
1 'polypeptide(L)'
;MYRTIQHQMSIDDYLPPYEGELVQENRWVRLAQAIDWDAIEQEYSGHFAAGGKVAIPARMAFGVLVIRAACRTTDSETVEIVRESPYLQYFLGFDSFTYDVPFSSRSMERFRTRISPARVREAVALLRGFETKKGSKK
;
A
#
# COMPACT_ATOMS: atom_id res chain seq x y z
N MET A 1 40.00 -8.14 5.64
CA MET A 1 39.66 -8.16 7.08
C MET A 1 38.56 -7.14 7.31
N TYR A 2 37.40 -7.54 7.84
CA TYR A 2 36.30 -6.63 8.14
C TYR A 2 36.24 -6.45 9.66
N ARG A 3 36.38 -5.21 10.13
CA ARG A 3 36.22 -4.88 11.54
C ARG A 3 35.55 -3.52 11.65
N THR A 4 34.26 -3.55 11.93
CA THR A 4 33.59 -2.43 12.60
C THR A 4 32.34 -2.98 13.27
N ILE A 5 32.34 -2.97 14.61
CA ILE A 5 31.10 -2.97 15.38
C ILE A 5 30.53 -1.58 15.16
N GLN A 6 29.63 -1.44 14.18
CA GLN A 6 28.85 -0.21 14.06
C GLN A 6 27.84 -0.26 15.21
N HIS A 7 27.99 0.65 16.17
CA HIS A 7 27.01 0.79 17.24
C HIS A 7 25.73 1.37 16.63
N GLN A 8 24.58 0.78 17.01
CA GLN A 8 23.27 1.30 16.63
C GLN A 8 23.18 2.76 17.11
N MET A 9 22.87 3.68 16.19
CA MET A 9 22.66 5.09 16.54
C MET A 9 21.43 5.23 17.43
N SER A 10 21.46 6.23 18.31
CA SER A 10 20.26 6.62 19.07
C SER A 10 19.18 7.09 18.09
N ILE A 11 17.92 7.01 18.51
CA ILE A 11 16.81 7.50 17.68
C ILE A 11 16.91 9.02 17.45
N ASP A 12 17.49 9.76 18.40
CA ASP A 12 17.64 11.21 18.33
C ASP A 12 18.73 11.64 17.32
N ASP A 13 19.74 10.80 17.12
CA ASP A 13 20.82 11.01 16.14
C ASP A 13 20.47 10.47 14.75
N TYR A 14 19.46 9.60 14.66
CA TYR A 14 18.97 9.08 13.39
C TYR A 14 18.06 10.11 12.72
N LEU A 15 18.64 10.90 11.81
CA LEU A 15 17.87 11.73 10.89
C LEU A 15 17.21 10.81 9.85
N PRO A 16 15.88 10.61 9.90
CA PRO A 16 15.24 9.85 8.86
C PRO A 16 15.33 10.65 7.54
N PRO A 17 15.39 9.98 6.37
CA PRO A 17 15.66 10.59 5.07
C PRO A 17 14.54 11.52 4.54
N TYR A 18 13.63 11.99 5.39
CA TYR A 18 12.44 12.75 5.01
C TYR A 18 12.74 14.23 4.73
N GLU A 19 13.49 14.52 3.68
CA GLU A 19 13.38 15.81 2.96
C GLU A 19 12.17 15.81 1.99
N GLY A 20 11.07 15.19 2.41
CA GLY A 20 9.72 15.49 1.93
C GLY A 20 9.21 14.81 0.65
N GLU A 21 10.07 14.30 -0.24
CA GLU A 21 9.61 13.84 -1.56
C GLU A 21 9.60 12.31 -1.74
N LEU A 22 8.46 11.79 -2.21
CA LEU A 22 8.36 10.40 -2.66
C LEU A 22 9.03 10.25 -4.02
N VAL A 23 9.86 9.22 -4.17
CA VAL A 23 10.48 8.90 -5.46
C VAL A 23 9.42 8.38 -6.43
N GLN A 24 9.18 9.10 -7.53
CA GLN A 24 8.19 8.74 -8.55
C GLN A 24 8.46 7.36 -9.19
N GLU A 25 9.73 6.94 -9.25
CA GLU A 25 10.10 5.63 -9.77
C GLU A 25 9.76 4.46 -8.85
N ASN A 26 9.30 4.71 -7.62
CA ASN A 26 8.91 3.67 -6.70
C ASN A 26 7.76 2.83 -7.28
N ARG A 27 7.86 1.50 -7.14
CA ARG A 27 6.90 0.54 -7.71
C ARG A 27 5.44 0.83 -7.29
N TRP A 28 5.22 1.30 -6.06
CA TRP A 28 3.90 1.60 -5.52
C TRP A 28 3.34 2.92 -6.05
N VAL A 29 4.19 3.91 -6.28
CA VAL A 29 3.81 5.18 -6.91
C VAL A 29 3.39 4.95 -8.35
N ARG A 30 4.19 4.17 -9.10
CA ARG A 30 3.86 3.78 -10.48
C ARG A 30 2.59 2.94 -10.57
N LEU A 31 2.38 2.04 -9.61
CA LEU A 31 1.14 1.27 -9.53
C LEU A 31 -0.06 2.17 -9.26
N ALA A 32 0.07 3.15 -8.36
CA ALA A 32 -1.00 4.11 -8.09
C ALA A 32 -1.40 4.88 -9.36
N GLN A 33 -0.44 5.23 -10.21
CA GLN A 33 -0.70 5.95 -11.47
C GLN A 33 -1.31 5.07 -12.57
N ALA A 34 -1.08 3.75 -12.52
CA ALA A 34 -1.53 2.82 -13.56
C ALA A 34 -2.92 2.22 -13.31
N ILE A 35 -3.42 2.30 -12.07
CA ILE A 35 -4.74 1.78 -11.71
C ILE A 35 -5.82 2.80 -12.06
N ASP A 36 -6.88 2.33 -12.70
CA ASP A 36 -8.14 3.06 -12.86
C ASP A 36 -8.91 3.02 -11.54
N TRP A 37 -8.72 4.04 -10.71
CA TRP A 37 -9.36 4.12 -9.39
C TRP A 37 -10.85 4.41 -9.48
N ASP A 38 -11.31 5.10 -10.53
CA ASP A 38 -12.72 5.43 -10.71
C ASP A 38 -13.53 4.17 -11.01
N ALA A 39 -13.00 3.27 -11.86
CA ALA A 39 -13.60 1.96 -12.11
C ALA A 39 -13.71 1.13 -10.81
N ILE A 40 -12.66 1.13 -9.99
CA ILE A 40 -12.65 0.40 -8.70
C ILE A 40 -13.68 0.98 -7.73
N GLU A 41 -13.80 2.31 -7.66
CA GLU A 41 -14.76 2.98 -6.77
C GLU A 41 -16.20 2.70 -7.20
N GLN A 42 -16.48 2.67 -8.51
CA GLN A 42 -17.80 2.31 -9.04
C GLN A 42 -18.18 0.86 -8.68
N GLU A 43 -17.28 -0.10 -8.87
CA GLU A 43 -17.53 -1.50 -8.49
C GLU A 43 -17.74 -1.63 -6.97
N TYR A 44 -16.92 -0.96 -6.17
CA TYR A 44 -16.95 -1.10 -4.71
C TYR A 44 -18.18 -0.43 -4.08
N SER A 45 -18.53 0.77 -4.53
CA SER A 45 -19.68 1.53 -4.01
C SER A 45 -21.02 0.80 -4.22
N GLY A 46 -21.13 -0.03 -5.27
CA GLY A 46 -22.30 -0.88 -5.53
C GLY A 46 -22.64 -1.88 -4.41
N HIS A 47 -21.71 -2.14 -3.49
CA HIS A 47 -21.94 -3.00 -2.32
C HIS A 47 -22.59 -2.29 -1.12
N PHE A 48 -22.84 -0.98 -1.20
CA PHE A 48 -23.34 -0.18 -0.08
C PHE A 48 -24.69 0.46 -0.42
N ALA A 49 -25.60 0.43 0.56
CA ALA A 49 -26.88 1.13 0.46
C ALA A 49 -26.73 2.61 0.82
N ALA A 50 -27.65 3.44 0.34
CA ALA A 50 -27.73 4.84 0.73
C ALA A 50 -28.19 4.96 2.20
N GLY A 51 -27.25 5.31 3.10
CA GLY A 51 -27.51 5.52 4.53
C GLY A 51 -26.72 4.56 5.43
N GLY A 52 -26.07 5.11 6.46
CA GLY A 52 -25.28 4.35 7.43
C GLY A 52 -23.93 4.99 7.74
N LYS A 53 -23.05 4.23 8.39
CA LYS A 53 -21.68 4.66 8.69
C LYS A 53 -20.88 4.80 7.39
N VAL A 54 -20.13 5.90 7.28
CA VAL A 54 -19.22 6.15 6.14
C VAL A 54 -18.30 4.95 5.93
N ALA A 55 -18.31 4.42 4.70
CA ALA A 55 -17.48 3.29 4.32
C ALA A 55 -16.02 3.73 4.13
N ILE A 56 -15.09 2.79 4.29
CA ILE A 56 -13.69 3.02 3.93
C ILE A 56 -13.60 3.13 2.40
N PRO A 57 -12.90 4.15 1.84
CA PRO A 57 -12.81 4.35 0.40
C PRO A 57 -12.31 3.11 -0.36
N ALA A 58 -12.76 2.93 -1.60
CA ALA A 58 -12.40 1.74 -2.38
C ALA A 58 -10.89 1.66 -2.60
N ARG A 59 -10.22 2.80 -2.80
CA ARG A 59 -8.76 2.87 -2.93
C ARG A 59 -8.03 2.22 -1.75
N MET A 60 -8.44 2.51 -0.52
CA MET A 60 -7.85 1.89 0.67
C MET A 60 -8.21 0.41 0.76
N ALA A 61 -9.48 0.07 0.58
CA ALA A 61 -9.97 -1.30 0.70
C ALA A 61 -9.34 -2.25 -0.33
N PHE A 62 -9.23 -1.81 -1.59
CA PHE A 62 -8.56 -2.52 -2.66
C PHE A 62 -7.05 -2.53 -2.47
N GLY A 63 -6.46 -1.36 -2.24
CA GLY A 63 -5.01 -1.21 -2.16
C GLY A 63 -4.40 -2.07 -1.05
N VAL A 64 -5.05 -2.18 0.12
CA VAL A 64 -4.53 -3.00 1.22
C VAL A 64 -4.53 -4.49 0.88
N LEU A 65 -5.50 -4.96 0.09
CA LEU A 65 -5.53 -6.34 -0.41
C LEU A 65 -4.43 -6.59 -1.45
N VAL A 66 -4.12 -5.59 -2.28
CA VAL A 66 -2.98 -5.66 -3.22
C VAL A 66 -1.66 -5.73 -2.47
N ILE A 67 -1.46 -4.90 -1.44
CA ILE A 67 -0.27 -4.93 -0.59
C ILE A 67 -0.11 -6.30 0.04
N ARG A 68 -1.16 -6.81 0.70
CA ARG A 68 -1.16 -8.14 1.30
C ARG A 68 -0.74 -9.22 0.30
N ALA A 69 -1.34 -9.23 -0.89
CA ALA A 69 -1.08 -10.25 -1.90
C ALA A 69 0.33 -10.12 -2.52
N ALA A 70 0.83 -8.89 -2.72
CA ALA A 70 2.15 -8.63 -3.25
C ALA A 70 3.25 -9.01 -2.26
N CYS A 71 3.09 -8.64 -0.98
CA CYS A 71 4.06 -8.89 0.09
C CYS A 71 3.94 -10.30 0.69
N ARG A 72 2.86 -11.05 0.38
CA ARG A 72 2.57 -12.39 0.92
C ARG A 72 2.46 -12.42 2.44
N THR A 73 1.78 -11.44 3.00
CA THR A 73 1.65 -11.21 4.44
C THR A 73 0.28 -11.59 4.98
N THR A 74 0.19 -11.71 6.30
CA THR A 74 -1.08 -11.80 7.03
C THR A 74 -1.76 -10.44 7.12
N ASP A 75 -2.98 -10.38 7.68
CA ASP A 75 -3.76 -9.13 7.71
C ASP A 75 -3.14 -8.18 8.74
N SER A 76 -2.75 -8.72 9.89
CA SER A 76 -2.03 -7.99 10.94
C SER A 76 -0.69 -7.46 10.44
N GLU A 77 0.12 -8.29 9.80
CA GLU A 77 1.41 -7.84 9.25
C GLU A 77 1.24 -6.78 8.17
N THR A 78 0.18 -6.88 7.34
CA THR A 78 -0.09 -5.86 6.32
C THR A 78 -0.40 -4.52 6.95
N VAL A 79 -1.13 -4.49 8.06
CA VAL A 79 -1.41 -3.25 8.80
C VAL A 79 -0.10 -2.62 9.28
N GLU A 80 0.81 -3.39 9.89
CA GLU A 80 2.08 -2.85 10.39
C GLU A 80 2.98 -2.34 9.25
N ILE A 81 3.12 -3.09 8.16
CA ILE A 81 3.93 -2.67 7.01
C ILE A 81 3.40 -1.36 6.39
N VAL A 82 2.08 -1.14 6.40
CA VAL A 82 1.51 0.14 5.96
C VAL A 82 1.86 1.28 6.92
N ARG A 83 1.81 1.05 8.24
CA ARG A 83 2.20 2.07 9.24
C ARG A 83 3.66 2.49 9.10
N GLU A 84 4.51 1.58 8.65
CA GLU A 84 5.94 1.80 8.52
C GLU A 84 6.36 2.43 7.17
N SER A 85 5.45 2.52 6.19
CA SER A 85 5.82 2.88 4.81
C SER A 85 5.00 4.04 4.21
N PRO A 86 5.63 5.21 3.95
CA PRO A 86 4.95 6.33 3.31
C PRO A 86 4.54 6.04 1.85
N TYR A 87 5.31 5.18 1.15
CA TYR A 87 4.96 4.74 -0.20
C TYR A 87 3.67 3.94 -0.25
N LEU A 88 3.42 3.12 0.78
CA LEU A 88 2.19 2.34 0.88
C LEU A 88 1.01 3.23 1.27
N GLN A 89 1.19 4.17 2.19
CA GLN A 89 0.14 5.13 2.55
C GLN A 89 -0.23 6.02 1.36
N TYR A 90 0.74 6.48 0.57
CA TYR A 90 0.47 7.17 -0.69
C TYR A 90 -0.33 6.31 -1.67
N PHE A 91 0.07 5.04 -1.85
CA PHE A 91 -0.66 4.11 -2.71
C PHE A 91 -2.12 3.95 -2.25
N LEU A 92 -2.36 3.88 -0.94
CA LEU A 92 -3.69 3.81 -0.34
C LEU A 92 -4.47 5.15 -0.37
N GLY A 93 -3.85 6.24 -0.78
CA GLY A 93 -4.50 7.55 -0.95
C GLY A 93 -4.54 8.41 0.31
N PHE A 94 -3.61 8.21 1.24
CA PHE A 94 -3.43 9.11 2.37
C PHE A 94 -2.85 10.45 1.89
N ASP A 95 -3.25 11.54 2.56
CA ASP A 95 -2.75 12.90 2.29
C ASP A 95 -1.37 13.16 2.93
N SER A 96 -1.07 12.44 4.01
CA SER A 96 0.08 12.62 4.86
C SER A 96 0.45 11.29 5.53
N PHE A 97 1.71 11.17 5.94
CA PHE A 97 2.16 10.00 6.69
C PHE A 97 1.59 10.01 8.11
N THR A 98 0.95 8.92 8.52
CA THR A 98 0.41 8.73 9.86
C THR A 98 0.62 7.30 10.34
N TYR A 99 0.83 7.13 11.64
CA TYR A 99 0.87 5.81 12.25
C TYR A 99 -0.55 5.25 12.50
N ASP A 100 -1.54 6.14 12.65
CA ASP A 100 -2.92 5.80 12.96
C ASP A 100 -3.74 5.55 11.70
N VAL A 101 -3.62 4.33 11.15
CA VAL A 101 -4.36 3.91 9.96
C VAL A 101 -5.85 3.62 10.27
N PRO A 102 -6.81 3.98 9.37
CA PRO A 102 -8.24 3.89 9.63
C PRO A 102 -8.83 2.49 9.40
N PHE A 103 -8.00 1.45 9.38
CA PHE A 103 -8.41 0.07 9.14
C PHE A 103 -7.64 -0.91 10.04
N SER A 104 -8.15 -2.13 10.12
CA SER A 104 -7.59 -3.21 10.92
C SER A 104 -7.73 -4.53 10.19
N SER A 105 -7.12 -5.60 10.71
CA SER A 105 -7.21 -6.94 10.14
C SER A 105 -8.65 -7.40 9.89
N ARG A 106 -9.56 -7.08 10.83
CA ARG A 106 -11.00 -7.37 10.71
C ARG A 106 -11.68 -6.59 9.58
N SER A 107 -11.18 -5.39 9.27
CA SER A 107 -11.68 -4.64 8.12
C SER A 107 -11.25 -5.29 6.80
N MET A 108 -10.03 -5.81 6.74
CA MET A 108 -9.52 -6.52 5.56
C MET A 108 -10.29 -7.80 5.25
N GLU A 109 -10.74 -8.54 6.27
CA GLU A 109 -11.65 -9.68 6.08
C GLU A 109 -12.92 -9.28 5.29
N ARG A 110 -13.54 -8.16 5.65
CA ARG A 110 -14.72 -7.62 4.96
C ARG A 110 -14.40 -7.09 3.57
N PHE A 111 -13.19 -6.61 3.33
CA PHE A 111 -12.80 -6.18 1.99
C PHE A 111 -12.68 -7.36 1.03
N ARG A 112 -12.14 -8.49 1.51
CA ARG A 112 -12.03 -9.71 0.69
C ARG A 112 -13.37 -10.30 0.24
N THR A 113 -14.44 -10.10 1.00
CA THR A 113 -15.76 -10.60 0.61
C THR A 113 -16.43 -9.73 -0.46
N ARG A 114 -15.99 -8.48 -0.62
CA ARG A 114 -16.55 -7.50 -1.56
C ARG A 114 -15.72 -7.34 -2.82
N ILE A 115 -14.40 -7.48 -2.70
CA ILE A 115 -13.47 -7.22 -3.79
C ILE A 115 -13.06 -8.54 -4.45
N SER A 116 -13.22 -8.61 -5.76
CA SER A 116 -12.85 -9.79 -6.54
C SER A 116 -11.35 -10.10 -6.42
N PRO A 117 -10.97 -11.34 -6.06
CA PRO A 117 -9.56 -11.76 -6.05
C PRO A 117 -8.89 -11.64 -7.42
N ALA A 118 -9.65 -11.66 -8.52
CA ALA A 118 -9.09 -11.52 -9.87
C ALA A 118 -8.48 -10.12 -10.07
N ARG A 119 -9.22 -9.06 -9.71
CA ARG A 119 -8.74 -7.68 -9.79
C ARG A 119 -7.48 -7.46 -8.97
N VAL A 120 -7.43 -8.04 -7.76
CA VAL A 120 -6.23 -7.98 -6.91
C VAL A 120 -5.03 -8.64 -7.59
N ARG A 121 -5.22 -9.83 -8.18
CA ARG A 121 -4.14 -10.53 -8.91
C ARG A 121 -3.63 -9.73 -10.11
N GLU A 122 -4.52 -9.06 -10.83
CA GLU A 122 -4.13 -8.22 -11.97
C GLU A 122 -3.25 -7.04 -11.53
N ALA A 123 -3.62 -6.33 -10.46
CA ALA A 123 -2.80 -5.26 -9.91
C ALA A 123 -1.43 -5.77 -9.42
N VAL A 124 -1.39 -6.94 -8.78
CA VAL A 124 -0.12 -7.58 -8.36
C VAL A 124 0.74 -7.96 -9.57
N ALA A 125 0.14 -8.46 -10.66
CA ALA A 125 0.87 -8.78 -11.88
C ALA A 125 1.47 -7.51 -12.51
N LEU A 126 0.71 -6.42 -12.54
CA LEU A 126 1.15 -5.13 -13.05
C LEU A 126 2.30 -4.55 -12.20
N LEU A 127 2.22 -4.66 -10.87
CA LEU A 127 3.29 -4.28 -9.94
C LEU A 127 4.61 -5.02 -10.25
N ARG A 128 4.54 -6.34 -10.44
CA ARG A 128 5.71 -7.17 -10.81
C ARG A 128 6.27 -6.81 -12.18
N GLY A 129 5.41 -6.34 -13.10
CA GLY A 129 5.80 -5.81 -14.40
C GLY A 129 6.69 -4.57 -14.32
N PHE A 130 6.58 -3.76 -13.26
CA PHE A 130 7.45 -2.60 -13.08
C PHE A 130 8.86 -2.95 -12.60
N GLU A 131 9.00 -4.03 -11.84
CA GLU A 131 10.28 -4.50 -11.33
C GLU A 131 11.14 -5.09 -12.45
N THR A 132 10.53 -5.84 -13.37
CA THR A 132 11.23 -6.44 -14.52
C THR A 132 11.75 -5.43 -15.53
N LYS A 133 11.05 -4.31 -15.74
CA LYS A 133 11.49 -3.24 -16.65
C LYS A 133 12.69 -2.44 -16.14
N LYS A 134 13.03 -2.50 -14.85
CA LYS A 134 14.19 -1.77 -14.28
C LYS A 134 15.54 -2.35 -14.74
N GLY A 135 15.58 -3.60 -15.21
CA GLY A 135 16.80 -4.29 -15.65
C GLY A 135 17.18 -4.12 -17.13
N SER A 136 16.49 -3.26 -17.91
CA SER A 136 16.70 -3.15 -19.37
C SER A 136 17.38 -1.84 -19.82
N LYS A 137 17.81 -0.97 -18.90
CA LYS A 137 18.76 0.10 -19.23
C LYS A 137 20.18 -0.46 -19.09
N LYS A 138 20.71 -0.93 -20.22
CA LYS A 138 22.13 -1.22 -20.42
C LYS A 138 22.83 0.05 -20.92
#